data_AF-A0A5N6DAC4-F1
#
_entry.id   AF-A0A5N6DAC4-F1
#
_cell.length_a   1.000
_cell.length_b   1.000
_cell.length_c   1.000
_cell.angle_alpha   90.00
_cell.angle_beta   90.00
_cell.angle_gamma   90.00
#
_symmetry.space_group_name_H-M   'P 1'
#
loop_
_entity.id
_entity.type
_entity.pdbx_description
1 polymer ?
#
loop_
_entity_poly.entity_id
_entity_poly.type
_entity_poly.pdbx_seq_one_letter_code
_entity_poly.pdbx_strand_id
1 'polypeptide(L)'
;MQSRSSFDPRRGPETTCAGQATDPEPQGNQVLVRIIAAEINPHDQKGRDRGLLVEKCLPHAILANDISGIVDKVGLEVKRFSVGDRIFGQSNILSGGPDQAGLQRFCILDADFAAPIPSHLSFDEAATFPVNAMRVSLLYSVHRAIVIIGGASNSSNFALQFVHLVGFGKIITTAKIRKDGGQSLRDLGATHVIDREAADVEDRIRAIVGDELPYAFDTVNGSYSGGVSHQLALSLLSTTKKGSLATLVRGEADPTIAASKKAGFRKDQVLGVSDLHKELASMFWDMIPGWVEKGQLKPLVSR
;
A
#
# COMPACT_ATOMS: atom_id res chain seq x y z
N MET A 1 -30.45 -7.24 5.09
CA MET A 1 -29.98 -7.92 3.85
C MET A 1 -29.27 -6.89 3.00
N GLN A 2 -28.00 -7.11 2.71
CA GLN A 2 -27.17 -6.20 1.94
C GLN A 2 -26.82 -6.78 0.57
N SER A 3 -26.57 -5.87 -0.38
CA SER A 3 -25.97 -6.21 -1.66
C SER A 3 -24.46 -6.41 -1.49
N ARG A 4 -23.94 -7.53 -2.00
CA ARG A 4 -22.50 -7.82 -2.06
C ARG A 4 -22.08 -8.10 -3.49
N SER A 5 -20.87 -7.69 -3.87
CA SER A 5 -20.29 -7.99 -5.19
C SER A 5 -19.24 -9.09 -5.05
N SER A 6 -19.59 -10.32 -5.44
CA SER A 6 -18.64 -11.46 -5.50
C SER A 6 -18.27 -11.81 -6.94
N PHE A 7 -17.25 -12.64 -7.15
CA PHE A 7 -16.84 -13.07 -8.50
C PHE A 7 -16.34 -14.52 -8.54
N ASP A 8 -16.38 -15.14 -9.73
CA ASP A 8 -15.78 -16.46 -9.97
C ASP A 8 -14.71 -16.37 -11.08
N PRO A 9 -13.41 -16.51 -10.78
CA PRO A 9 -12.34 -16.38 -11.77
C PRO A 9 -12.44 -17.41 -12.89
N ARG A 10 -13.12 -18.56 -12.66
CA ARG A 10 -13.33 -19.61 -13.66
C ARG A 10 -14.32 -19.18 -14.75
N ARG A 11 -15.05 -18.09 -14.55
CA ARG A 11 -16.07 -17.57 -15.48
C ARG A 11 -15.59 -16.33 -16.26
N GLY A 12 -14.33 -15.92 -16.10
CA GLY A 12 -13.74 -14.78 -16.79
C GLY A 12 -13.97 -13.42 -16.09
N PRO A 13 -13.25 -12.37 -16.50
CA PRO A 13 -13.14 -11.09 -15.78
C PRO A 13 -14.43 -10.26 -15.72
N GLU A 14 -15.46 -10.62 -16.48
CA GLU A 14 -16.73 -9.89 -16.58
C GLU A 14 -17.80 -10.35 -15.57
N THR A 15 -17.53 -11.37 -14.75
CA THR A 15 -18.57 -11.94 -13.87
C THR A 15 -18.46 -11.46 -12.43
N THR A 16 -18.86 -10.21 -12.19
CA THR A 16 -19.29 -9.80 -10.85
C THR A 16 -20.77 -10.20 -10.67
N CYS A 17 -21.04 -10.99 -9.64
CA CYS A 17 -22.40 -11.37 -9.26
C CYS A 17 -22.84 -10.53 -8.07
N ALA A 18 -23.88 -9.71 -8.26
CA ALA A 18 -24.56 -9.06 -7.16
C ALA A 18 -25.42 -10.10 -6.41
N GLY A 19 -25.13 -10.32 -5.13
CA GLY A 19 -25.87 -11.24 -4.26
C GLY A 19 -26.49 -10.53 -3.06
N GLN A 20 -27.50 -11.16 -2.45
CA GLN A 20 -28.04 -10.76 -1.15
C GLN A 20 -27.48 -11.64 -0.05
N ALA A 21 -27.03 -11.02 1.04
CA ALA A 21 -26.56 -11.73 2.24
C ALA A 21 -27.07 -11.03 3.51
N THR A 22 -27.08 -11.76 4.62
CA THR A 22 -27.27 -11.17 5.94
C THR A 22 -26.10 -10.24 6.28
N ASP A 23 -26.38 -9.23 7.08
CA ASP A 23 -25.35 -8.32 7.58
C ASP A 23 -24.51 -9.08 8.61
N PRO A 24 -23.16 -9.02 8.55
CA PRO A 24 -22.33 -9.71 9.51
C PRO A 24 -22.45 -9.05 10.89
N GLU A 25 -22.25 -9.84 11.95
CA GLU A 25 -22.26 -9.33 13.33
C GLU A 25 -20.81 -9.24 13.85
N PRO A 26 -20.38 -8.08 14.41
CA PRO A 26 -19.04 -7.94 14.95
C PRO A 26 -18.88 -8.72 16.26
N GLN A 27 -17.72 -9.36 16.43
CA GLN A 27 -17.37 -10.12 17.63
C GLN A 27 -16.15 -9.52 18.32
N GLY A 28 -16.01 -9.70 19.65
CA GLY A 28 -14.83 -9.27 20.40
C GLY A 28 -14.43 -7.82 20.11
N ASN A 29 -13.22 -7.60 19.60
CA ASN A 29 -12.67 -6.28 19.25
C ASN A 29 -12.99 -5.83 17.80
N GLN A 30 -14.11 -6.28 17.23
CA GLN A 30 -14.51 -5.93 15.87
C GLN A 30 -15.57 -4.83 15.82
N VAL A 31 -15.59 -4.08 14.72
CA VAL A 31 -16.66 -3.12 14.40
C VAL A 31 -17.31 -3.50 13.08
N LEU A 32 -18.64 -3.33 13.01
CA LEU A 32 -19.38 -3.34 11.75
C LEU A 32 -19.34 -1.93 11.18
N VAL A 33 -18.86 -1.80 9.95
CA VAL A 33 -18.73 -0.50 9.28
C VAL A 33 -19.69 -0.46 8.12
N ARG A 34 -20.55 0.57 8.09
CA ARG A 34 -21.28 0.95 6.88
C ARG A 34 -20.32 1.67 5.95
N ILE A 35 -19.95 1.00 4.88
CA ILE A 35 -18.95 1.46 3.91
C ILE A 35 -19.49 2.67 3.15
N ILE A 36 -18.68 3.71 3.06
CA ILE A 36 -18.93 4.88 2.21
C ILE A 36 -18.00 4.85 1.00
N ALA A 37 -16.71 4.55 1.21
CA ALA A 37 -15.74 4.40 0.14
C ALA A 37 -14.83 3.19 0.40
N ALA A 38 -14.35 2.58 -0.68
CA ALA A 38 -13.35 1.52 -0.64
C ALA A 38 -12.33 1.75 -1.75
N GLU A 39 -11.05 1.55 -1.47
CA GLU A 39 -9.99 1.71 -2.46
C GLU A 39 -9.67 0.39 -3.17
N ILE A 40 -9.50 0.47 -4.49
CA ILE A 40 -9.07 -0.63 -5.34
C ILE A 40 -7.58 -0.56 -5.58
N ASN A 41 -6.91 -1.65 -5.27
CA ASN A 41 -5.48 -1.83 -5.41
C ASN A 41 -5.14 -2.84 -6.52
N PRO A 42 -3.88 -2.86 -7.03
CA PRO A 42 -3.47 -3.83 -8.05
C PRO A 42 -3.55 -5.30 -7.62
N HIS A 43 -3.68 -5.61 -6.32
CA HIS A 43 -3.89 -6.98 -5.85
C HIS A 43 -5.35 -7.40 -5.98
N ASP A 44 -6.31 -6.47 -5.95
CA ASP A 44 -7.74 -6.78 -6.16
C ASP A 44 -7.98 -7.30 -7.58
N GLN A 45 -7.39 -6.66 -8.59
CA GLN A 45 -7.43 -7.17 -9.97
C GLN A 45 -6.85 -8.59 -10.06
N LYS A 46 -5.72 -8.84 -9.39
CA LYS A 46 -5.09 -10.18 -9.38
C LYS A 46 -5.89 -11.20 -8.58
N GLY A 47 -6.58 -10.76 -7.53
CA GLY A 47 -7.56 -11.54 -6.78
C GLY A 47 -8.71 -11.96 -7.69
N ARG A 48 -9.26 -10.99 -8.45
CA ARG A 48 -10.30 -11.22 -9.46
C ARG A 48 -9.88 -12.24 -10.52
N ASP A 49 -8.70 -12.06 -11.10
CA ASP A 49 -8.29 -12.80 -12.30
C ASP A 49 -7.62 -14.14 -11.97
N ARG A 50 -6.98 -14.28 -10.80
CA ARG A 50 -6.13 -15.43 -10.45
C ARG A 50 -6.33 -15.97 -9.03
N GLY A 51 -7.27 -15.42 -8.25
CA GLY A 51 -7.48 -15.82 -6.87
C GLY A 51 -6.38 -15.35 -5.90
N LEU A 52 -5.50 -14.43 -6.30
CA LEU A 52 -4.41 -13.94 -5.44
C LEU A 52 -4.97 -13.42 -4.10
N LEU A 53 -4.52 -14.01 -2.99
CA LEU A 53 -4.92 -13.72 -1.59
C LEU A 53 -6.36 -14.07 -1.21
N VAL A 54 -7.23 -14.43 -2.17
CA VAL A 54 -8.66 -14.69 -1.93
C VAL A 54 -9.12 -16.08 -2.36
N GLU A 55 -8.19 -16.94 -2.79
CA GLU A 55 -8.47 -18.29 -3.30
C GLU A 55 -9.35 -19.11 -2.35
N LYS A 56 -9.08 -19.06 -1.04
CA LYS A 56 -9.85 -19.75 0.00
C LYS A 56 -11.32 -19.32 0.09
N CYS A 57 -11.68 -18.16 -0.47
CA CYS A 57 -13.02 -17.60 -0.43
C CYS A 57 -13.79 -17.80 -1.75
N LEU A 58 -13.17 -18.35 -2.79
CA LEU A 58 -13.83 -18.56 -4.07
C LEU A 58 -14.93 -19.64 -3.97
N PRO A 59 -16.04 -19.49 -4.73
CA PRO A 59 -16.37 -18.41 -5.69
C PRO A 59 -17.11 -17.21 -5.04
N HIS A 60 -17.08 -17.10 -3.71
CA HIS A 60 -17.80 -16.07 -2.95
C HIS A 60 -16.87 -14.95 -2.46
N ALA A 61 -15.68 -14.84 -3.05
CA ALA A 61 -14.72 -13.82 -2.68
C ALA A 61 -15.27 -12.42 -2.99
N ILE A 62 -15.03 -11.50 -2.08
CA ILE A 62 -15.31 -10.07 -2.22
C ILE A 62 -13.94 -9.36 -2.14
N LEU A 63 -13.76 -8.31 -2.94
CA LEU A 63 -12.48 -7.58 -3.07
C LEU A 63 -12.53 -6.25 -2.31
N ALA A 64 -11.43 -5.51 -2.43
CA ALA A 64 -11.08 -4.30 -1.70
C ALA A 64 -10.84 -4.57 -0.23
N ASN A 65 -9.74 -4.04 0.29
CA ASN A 65 -9.36 -4.23 1.67
C ASN A 65 -9.13 -2.93 2.43
N ASP A 66 -9.17 -1.81 1.73
CA ASP A 66 -9.02 -0.46 2.25
C ASP A 66 -10.39 0.19 2.24
N ILE A 67 -10.91 0.53 3.43
CA ILE A 67 -12.30 0.92 3.61
C ILE A 67 -12.36 2.20 4.43
N SER A 68 -13.30 3.07 4.09
CA SER A 68 -13.73 4.17 4.95
C SER A 68 -15.25 4.20 5.06
N GLY A 69 -15.74 4.55 6.25
CA GLY A 69 -17.16 4.48 6.52
C GLY A 69 -17.54 4.90 7.93
N ILE A 70 -18.75 4.53 8.30
CA ILE A 70 -19.35 4.90 9.59
C ILE A 70 -19.55 3.63 10.41
N VAL A 71 -19.15 3.64 11.68
CA VAL A 71 -19.39 2.53 12.60
C VAL A 71 -20.89 2.36 12.81
N ASP A 72 -21.40 1.18 12.46
CA ASP A 72 -22.80 0.80 12.58
C ASP A 72 -23.06 -0.01 13.86
N LYS A 73 -22.13 -0.92 14.21
CA LYS A 73 -22.15 -1.71 15.45
C LYS A 73 -20.74 -1.92 15.99
N VAL A 74 -20.64 -2.16 17.28
CA VAL A 74 -19.38 -2.46 17.99
C VAL A 74 -19.48 -3.79 18.71
N GLY A 75 -18.39 -4.57 18.67
CA GLY A 75 -18.23 -5.78 19.48
C GLY A 75 -18.00 -5.45 20.95
N LEU A 76 -18.17 -6.46 21.82
CA LEU A 76 -18.16 -6.29 23.27
C LEU A 76 -16.83 -5.81 23.86
N GLU A 77 -15.72 -6.00 23.14
CA GLU A 77 -14.38 -5.63 23.62
C GLU A 77 -13.88 -4.31 23.02
N VAL A 78 -14.61 -3.72 22.08
CA VAL A 78 -14.24 -2.47 21.43
C VAL A 78 -14.33 -1.31 22.42
N LYS A 79 -13.22 -0.59 22.58
CA LYS A 79 -13.14 0.62 23.41
C LYS A 79 -12.78 1.89 22.62
N ARG A 80 -12.23 1.72 21.42
CA ARG A 80 -11.65 2.80 20.61
C ARG A 80 -12.70 3.54 19.77
N PHE A 81 -13.85 2.93 19.54
CA PHE A 81 -14.89 3.46 18.65
C PHE A 81 -16.29 3.29 19.24
N SER A 82 -17.18 4.18 18.83
CA SER A 82 -18.61 4.17 19.11
C SER A 82 -19.43 4.16 17.81
N VAL A 83 -20.69 3.72 17.90
CA VAL A 83 -21.63 3.83 16.78
C VAL A 83 -21.75 5.28 16.33
N GLY A 84 -21.66 5.51 15.02
CA GLY A 84 -21.67 6.85 14.41
C GLY A 84 -20.29 7.42 14.11
N ASP A 85 -19.21 6.83 14.64
CA ASP A 85 -17.85 7.30 14.36
C ASP A 85 -17.49 7.13 12.89
N ARG A 86 -16.79 8.12 12.35
CA ARG A 86 -16.22 8.10 10.99
C ARG A 86 -14.84 7.46 11.08
N ILE A 87 -14.65 6.31 10.46
CA ILE A 87 -13.38 5.57 10.51
C ILE A 87 -12.91 5.13 9.13
N PHE A 88 -11.62 4.91 9.00
CA PHE A 88 -11.01 4.22 7.89
C PHE A 88 -10.07 3.14 8.41
N GLY A 89 -9.88 2.09 7.64
CA GLY A 89 -9.14 0.93 8.12
C GLY A 89 -8.77 -0.05 7.02
N GLN A 90 -7.92 -0.98 7.41
CA GLN A 90 -7.55 -2.12 6.60
C GLN A 90 -8.21 -3.38 7.13
N SER A 91 -8.99 -4.03 6.28
CA SER A 91 -9.51 -5.36 6.55
C SER A 91 -8.43 -6.45 6.55
N ASN A 92 -8.74 -7.58 7.18
CA ASN A 92 -7.84 -8.72 7.23
C ASN A 92 -7.84 -9.52 5.92
N ILE A 93 -6.97 -9.14 4.96
CA ILE A 93 -6.90 -9.78 3.63
C ILE A 93 -6.42 -11.24 3.65
N LEU A 94 -5.60 -11.64 4.64
CA LEU A 94 -5.00 -12.98 4.67
C LEU A 94 -5.80 -13.97 5.50
N SER A 95 -6.21 -13.56 6.70
CA SER A 95 -6.91 -14.42 7.65
C SER A 95 -8.43 -14.21 7.60
N GLY A 96 -8.88 -13.05 7.13
CA GLY A 96 -10.30 -12.73 7.00
C GLY A 96 -11.03 -13.45 5.87
N GLY A 97 -12.34 -13.22 5.82
CA GLY A 97 -13.25 -13.79 4.83
C GLY A 97 -14.07 -12.71 4.12
N PRO A 98 -15.09 -13.10 3.34
CA PRO A 98 -15.91 -12.17 2.57
C PRO A 98 -16.56 -11.08 3.43
N ASP A 99 -16.88 -11.35 4.70
CA ASP A 99 -17.46 -10.36 5.61
C ASP A 99 -16.52 -9.21 5.99
N GLN A 100 -15.21 -9.34 5.74
CA GLN A 100 -14.22 -8.30 6.02
C GLN A 100 -13.84 -7.49 4.76
N ALA A 101 -14.32 -7.84 3.57
CA ALA A 101 -13.93 -7.14 2.34
C ALA A 101 -14.78 -5.88 2.04
N GLY A 102 -14.30 -5.01 1.15
CA GLY A 102 -14.80 -3.65 0.97
C GLY A 102 -15.87 -3.46 -0.12
N LEU A 103 -15.95 -4.32 -1.14
CA LEU A 103 -16.94 -4.18 -2.23
C LEU A 103 -18.35 -4.69 -1.85
N GLN A 104 -18.89 -4.12 -0.77
CA GLN A 104 -20.22 -4.40 -0.22
C GLN A 104 -20.72 -3.21 0.62
N ARG A 105 -21.90 -3.30 1.25
CA ARG A 105 -22.45 -2.20 2.06
C ARG A 105 -21.90 -2.17 3.48
N PHE A 106 -21.65 -3.34 4.05
CA PHE A 106 -21.16 -3.51 5.41
C PHE A 106 -20.01 -4.50 5.47
N CYS A 107 -18.96 -4.14 6.17
CA CYS A 107 -17.85 -5.05 6.48
C CYS A 107 -17.50 -5.04 7.96
N ILE A 108 -16.85 -6.11 8.38
CA ILE A 108 -16.20 -6.24 9.67
C ILE A 108 -14.76 -5.74 9.58
N LEU A 109 -14.38 -4.81 10.45
CA LEU A 109 -12.99 -4.43 10.68
C LEU A 109 -12.58 -4.79 12.11
N ASP A 110 -11.34 -5.21 12.29
CA ASP A 110 -10.73 -5.27 13.62
C ASP A 110 -10.44 -3.82 14.06
N ALA A 111 -10.88 -3.44 15.26
CA ALA A 111 -10.73 -2.06 15.73
C ALA A 111 -9.26 -1.62 15.82
N ASP A 112 -8.33 -2.57 15.94
CA ASP A 112 -6.89 -2.28 15.95
C ASP A 112 -6.32 -1.90 14.60
N PHE A 113 -7.03 -2.20 13.51
CA PHE A 113 -6.62 -1.93 12.13
C PHE A 113 -7.44 -0.81 11.49
N ALA A 114 -7.94 0.11 12.31
CA ALA A 114 -8.68 1.27 11.90
C ALA A 114 -8.30 2.51 12.72
N ALA A 115 -8.65 3.67 12.18
CA ALA A 115 -8.42 4.97 12.78
C ALA A 115 -9.59 5.92 12.51
N PRO A 116 -9.83 6.92 13.39
CA PRO A 116 -10.82 7.95 13.14
C PRO A 116 -10.42 8.80 11.93
N ILE A 117 -11.40 9.15 11.08
CA ILE A 117 -11.21 10.09 9.98
C ILE A 117 -11.19 11.51 10.57
N PRO A 118 -10.08 12.28 10.41
CA PRO A 118 -10.06 13.68 10.79
C PRO A 118 -11.20 14.46 10.12
N SER A 119 -11.80 15.42 10.84
CA SER A 119 -13.05 16.08 10.44
C SER A 119 -13.00 16.74 9.05
N HIS A 120 -11.81 17.21 8.64
CA HIS A 120 -11.56 17.89 7.38
C HIS A 120 -11.34 16.95 6.18
N LEU A 121 -11.18 15.64 6.40
CA LEU A 121 -11.04 14.67 5.31
C LEU A 121 -12.39 14.10 4.90
N SER A 122 -12.56 13.87 3.59
CA SER A 122 -13.65 13.07 3.04
C SER A 122 -13.42 11.56 3.25
N PHE A 123 -14.47 10.76 3.02
CA PHE A 123 -14.35 9.30 3.04
C PHE A 123 -13.44 8.78 1.91
N ASP A 124 -13.57 9.34 0.71
CA ASP A 124 -12.73 9.00 -0.44
C ASP A 124 -11.24 9.25 -0.16
N GLU A 125 -10.90 10.40 0.39
CA GLU A 125 -9.52 10.72 0.80
C GLU A 125 -9.00 9.75 1.87
N ALA A 126 -9.83 9.41 2.85
CA ALA A 126 -9.46 8.50 3.93
C ALA A 126 -9.26 7.04 3.45
N ALA A 127 -9.98 6.61 2.41
CA ALA A 127 -9.83 5.27 1.84
C ALA A 127 -8.46 5.04 1.19
N THR A 128 -7.71 6.11 0.90
CA THR A 128 -6.41 6.00 0.20
C THR A 128 -5.25 5.53 1.07
N PHE A 129 -5.35 5.68 2.39
CA PHE A 129 -4.28 5.39 3.34
C PHE A 129 -3.97 3.90 3.60
N PRO A 130 -4.94 3.01 3.89
CA PRO A 130 -4.72 1.82 4.72
C PRO A 130 -3.56 0.90 4.29
N VAL A 131 -3.64 0.24 3.14
CA VAL A 131 -2.58 -0.70 2.70
C VAL A 131 -1.29 0.02 2.30
N ASN A 132 -1.39 1.22 1.74
CA ASN A 132 -0.25 1.90 1.12
C ASN A 132 0.63 2.58 2.15
N ALA A 133 0.04 3.13 3.20
CA ALA A 133 0.77 3.75 4.29
C ALA A 133 1.37 2.70 5.26
N MET A 134 0.70 1.57 5.50
CA MET A 134 1.25 0.48 6.32
C MET A 134 2.51 -0.15 5.70
N ARG A 135 2.60 -0.23 4.37
CA ARG A 135 3.76 -0.79 3.67
C ARG A 135 5.05 -0.04 3.99
N VAL A 136 4.99 1.28 4.11
CA VAL A 136 6.21 2.10 4.17
C VAL A 136 6.75 2.24 5.59
N SER A 137 5.90 2.09 6.60
CA SER A 137 6.32 2.16 8.01
C SER A 137 7.40 1.13 8.37
N LEU A 138 7.66 0.12 7.53
CA LEU A 138 8.71 -0.88 7.72
C LEU A 138 10.13 -0.40 7.32
N LEU A 139 10.29 0.80 6.76
CA LEU A 139 11.58 1.36 6.34
C LEU A 139 12.28 2.13 7.48
N TYR A 140 12.81 1.44 8.50
CA TYR A 140 13.56 2.08 9.61
C TYR A 140 15.09 2.00 9.39
N SER A 141 15.79 3.14 9.28
CA SER A 141 17.27 3.24 9.41
C SER A 141 17.75 4.69 9.44
N VAL A 142 19.05 4.96 9.64
CA VAL A 142 19.59 6.33 9.55
C VAL A 142 19.81 6.71 8.08
N HIS A 143 19.19 7.81 7.65
CA HIS A 143 18.81 8.01 6.25
C HIS A 143 19.75 8.94 5.46
N ARG A 144 20.48 8.39 4.47
CA ARG A 144 21.29 9.19 3.53
C ARG A 144 20.59 9.39 2.18
N ALA A 145 20.24 8.29 1.53
CA ALA A 145 19.62 8.31 0.21
C ALA A 145 18.70 7.10 -0.01
N ILE A 146 17.63 7.28 -0.79
CA ILE A 146 16.76 6.21 -1.27
C ILE A 146 16.33 6.48 -2.71
N VAL A 147 16.21 5.42 -3.50
CA VAL A 147 15.47 5.45 -4.76
C VAL A 147 14.12 4.73 -4.62
N ILE A 148 13.05 5.36 -5.08
CA ILE A 148 11.70 4.78 -5.16
C ILE A 148 11.34 4.62 -6.64
N ILE A 149 11.30 3.39 -7.14
CA ILE A 149 10.96 3.07 -8.53
C ILE A 149 9.44 3.03 -8.69
N GLY A 150 8.91 3.72 -9.71
CA GLY A 150 7.47 3.77 -9.98
C GLY A 150 6.73 4.86 -9.18
N GLY A 151 7.32 6.05 -9.10
CA GLY A 151 6.92 7.20 -8.29
C GLY A 151 5.46 7.62 -8.36
N ALA A 152 4.79 7.37 -9.49
CA ALA A 152 3.39 7.77 -9.69
C ALA A 152 2.35 6.80 -9.10
N SER A 153 2.78 5.69 -8.48
CA SER A 153 1.86 4.74 -7.82
C SER A 153 1.45 5.23 -6.43
N ASN A 154 0.29 4.78 -5.92
CA ASN A 154 -0.15 5.15 -4.56
C ASN A 154 0.85 4.71 -3.50
N SER A 155 1.40 3.49 -3.61
CA SER A 155 2.49 3.00 -2.75
C SER A 155 3.71 3.93 -2.76
N SER A 156 4.13 4.40 -3.94
CA SER A 156 5.26 5.33 -4.06
C SER A 156 4.94 6.71 -3.50
N ASN A 157 3.74 7.23 -3.72
CA ASN A 157 3.32 8.52 -3.21
C ASN A 157 3.32 8.55 -1.68
N PHE A 158 2.81 7.51 -1.02
CA PHE A 158 2.99 7.36 0.42
C PHE A 158 4.45 7.15 0.79
N ALA A 159 5.21 6.38 0.01
CA ALA A 159 6.62 6.17 0.28
C ALA A 159 7.42 7.46 0.35
N LEU A 160 7.20 8.36 -0.62
CA LEU A 160 7.80 9.69 -0.66
C LEU A 160 7.51 10.49 0.62
N GLN A 161 6.26 10.49 1.07
CA GLN A 161 5.85 11.25 2.27
C GLN A 161 6.50 10.69 3.53
N PHE A 162 6.50 9.36 3.69
CA PHE A 162 7.12 8.71 4.84
C PHE A 162 8.63 8.90 4.87
N VAL A 163 9.33 8.67 3.76
CA VAL A 163 10.80 8.82 3.72
C VAL A 163 11.21 10.28 3.93
N HIS A 164 10.38 11.23 3.49
CA HIS A 164 10.56 12.64 3.81
C HIS A 164 10.36 12.91 5.30
N LEU A 165 9.27 12.40 5.90
CA LEU A 165 8.94 12.59 7.31
C LEU A 165 10.02 12.04 8.26
N VAL A 166 10.63 10.90 7.92
CA VAL A 166 11.72 10.29 8.72
C VAL A 166 13.10 10.93 8.48
N GLY A 167 13.22 11.83 7.50
CA GLY A 167 14.41 12.66 7.31
C GLY A 167 15.44 12.16 6.30
N PHE A 168 15.04 11.45 5.24
CA PHE A 168 15.95 11.16 4.13
C PHE A 168 16.44 12.43 3.43
N GLY A 169 17.77 12.57 3.29
CA GLY A 169 18.37 13.73 2.61
C GLY A 169 18.22 13.70 1.09
N LYS A 170 18.44 12.55 0.44
CA LYS A 170 18.23 12.36 -1.01
C LYS A 170 17.12 11.34 -1.25
N ILE A 171 15.98 11.82 -1.72
CA ILE A 171 14.81 11.02 -2.10
C ILE A 171 14.66 11.11 -3.61
N ILE A 172 15.07 10.06 -4.31
CA ILE A 172 15.00 9.98 -5.77
C ILE A 172 13.82 9.11 -6.16
N THR A 173 13.05 9.51 -7.17
CA THR A 173 11.99 8.66 -7.71
C THR A 173 11.95 8.65 -9.23
N THR A 174 11.53 7.52 -9.81
CA THR A 174 11.34 7.38 -11.26
C THR A 174 9.86 7.39 -11.61
N ALA A 175 9.43 8.28 -12.49
CA ALA A 175 8.03 8.36 -12.93
C ALA A 175 7.96 8.89 -14.35
N LYS A 176 6.82 8.67 -15.04
CA LYS A 176 6.59 9.40 -16.29
C LYS A 176 6.36 10.86 -15.94
N ILE A 177 7.11 11.76 -16.57
CA ILE A 177 6.93 13.20 -16.32
C ILE A 177 5.59 13.65 -16.92
N ARG A 178 4.75 14.25 -16.07
CA ARG A 178 3.46 14.82 -16.47
C ARG A 178 3.61 16.31 -16.76
N LYS A 179 2.51 16.97 -17.12
CA LYS A 179 2.45 18.41 -17.42
C LYS A 179 2.98 19.29 -16.28
N ASP A 180 2.92 18.82 -15.03
CA ASP A 180 3.43 19.51 -13.84
C ASP A 180 4.96 19.38 -13.66
N GLY A 181 5.67 18.74 -14.60
CA GLY A 181 7.12 18.53 -14.51
C GLY A 181 7.55 17.67 -13.32
N GLY A 182 6.64 16.87 -12.74
CA GLY A 182 6.88 16.09 -11.53
C GLY A 182 6.72 16.88 -10.23
N GLN A 183 6.15 18.10 -10.27
CA GLN A 183 5.94 18.91 -9.08
C GLN A 183 5.11 18.19 -8.03
N SER A 184 4.08 17.44 -8.43
CA SER A 184 3.27 16.70 -7.45
C SER A 184 4.06 15.66 -6.65
N LEU A 185 5.14 15.11 -7.21
CA LEU A 185 6.00 14.16 -6.49
C LEU A 185 6.95 14.88 -5.52
N ARG A 186 7.40 16.09 -5.89
CA ARG A 186 8.19 16.96 -5.01
C ARG A 186 7.37 17.46 -3.82
N ASP A 187 6.11 17.80 -4.04
CA ASP A 187 5.17 18.19 -2.98
C ASP A 187 4.87 17.08 -1.97
N LEU A 188 5.17 15.82 -2.36
CA LEU A 188 5.09 14.62 -1.51
C LEU A 188 6.44 14.25 -0.87
N GLY A 189 7.53 14.98 -1.16
CA GLY A 189 8.83 14.78 -0.52
C GLY A 189 9.96 14.32 -1.44
N ALA A 190 9.72 14.08 -2.74
CA ALA A 190 10.80 13.77 -3.66
C ALA A 190 11.78 14.96 -3.77
N THR A 191 13.07 14.68 -3.63
CA THR A 191 14.14 15.67 -3.89
C THR A 191 14.55 15.69 -5.37
N HIS A 192 14.45 14.52 -6.04
CA HIS A 192 14.81 14.36 -7.44
C HIS A 192 13.76 13.48 -8.13
N VAL A 193 13.29 13.91 -9.30
CA VAL A 193 12.33 13.16 -10.11
C VAL A 193 12.99 12.87 -11.46
N ILE A 194 13.13 11.59 -11.79
CA ILE A 194 13.76 11.13 -13.03
C ILE A 194 12.67 10.58 -13.95
N ASP A 195 12.67 11.02 -15.22
CA ASP A 195 11.75 10.48 -16.20
C ASP A 195 12.06 9.00 -16.46
N ARG A 196 11.10 8.12 -16.18
CA ARG A 196 11.25 6.69 -16.43
C ARG A 196 11.33 6.33 -17.92
N GLU A 197 10.96 7.24 -18.81
CA GLU A 197 11.03 7.05 -20.27
C GLU A 197 12.39 7.49 -20.85
N ALA A 198 13.28 8.04 -20.02
CA ALA A 198 14.64 8.36 -20.43
C ALA A 198 15.48 7.09 -20.70
N ALA A 199 16.38 7.14 -21.67
CA ALA A 199 17.26 6.01 -21.99
C ALA A 199 18.38 5.80 -20.96
N ASP A 200 18.70 6.85 -20.19
CA ASP A 200 19.84 6.99 -19.29
C ASP A 200 19.41 7.09 -17.81
N VAL A 201 18.30 6.46 -17.42
CA VAL A 201 17.74 6.52 -16.05
C VAL A 201 18.77 6.14 -14.99
N GLU A 202 19.52 5.04 -15.20
CA GLU A 202 20.53 4.59 -14.24
C GLU A 202 21.64 5.64 -14.07
N ASP A 203 22.19 6.14 -15.17
CA ASP A 203 23.26 7.15 -15.16
C ASP A 203 22.83 8.45 -14.48
N ARG A 204 21.60 8.91 -14.73
CA ARG A 204 21.04 10.10 -14.06
C ARG A 204 20.96 9.93 -12.55
N ILE A 205 20.57 8.75 -12.08
CA ILE A 205 20.49 8.46 -10.65
C ILE A 205 21.91 8.36 -10.08
N ARG A 206 22.83 7.69 -10.78
CA ARG A 206 24.26 7.60 -10.40
C ARG A 206 24.93 8.97 -10.34
N ALA A 207 24.57 9.92 -11.19
CA ALA A 207 25.07 11.30 -11.07
C ALA A 207 24.67 11.99 -9.75
N ILE A 208 23.56 11.57 -9.14
CA ILE A 208 23.07 12.14 -7.87
C ILE A 208 23.70 11.45 -6.65
N VAL A 209 23.83 10.12 -6.68
CA VAL A 209 24.21 9.31 -5.49
C VAL A 209 25.51 8.53 -5.65
N GLY A 210 26.12 8.49 -6.82
CA GLY A 210 27.29 7.66 -7.09
C GLY A 210 27.04 6.18 -6.76
N ASP A 211 28.05 5.52 -6.17
CA ASP A 211 27.94 4.16 -5.63
C ASP A 211 27.48 4.12 -4.17
N GLU A 212 26.85 5.18 -3.66
CA GLU A 212 26.59 5.34 -2.22
C GLU A 212 25.16 5.02 -1.81
N LEU A 213 24.34 4.45 -2.70
CA LEU A 213 22.91 4.23 -2.46
C LEU A 213 22.66 3.00 -1.55
N PRO A 214 22.14 3.18 -0.33
CA PRO A 214 21.90 2.09 0.60
C PRO A 214 20.49 1.48 0.49
N TYR A 215 19.50 2.24 0.02
CA TYR A 215 18.09 1.83 0.00
C TYR A 215 17.47 1.98 -1.39
N ALA A 216 16.73 0.96 -1.79
CA ALA A 216 15.87 0.99 -2.96
C ALA A 216 14.49 0.42 -2.62
N PHE A 217 13.43 1.07 -3.08
CA PHE A 217 12.06 0.56 -2.98
C PHE A 217 11.46 0.45 -4.38
N ASP A 218 11.12 -0.76 -4.79
CA ASP A 218 10.55 -1.04 -6.09
C ASP A 218 9.05 -1.33 -6.00
N THR A 219 8.27 -0.39 -6.54
CA THR A 219 6.80 -0.48 -6.56
C THR A 219 6.23 -0.98 -7.89
N VAL A 220 7.08 -1.32 -8.85
CA VAL A 220 6.64 -1.75 -10.18
C VAL A 220 6.14 -3.18 -10.10
N ASN A 221 4.87 -3.35 -10.45
CA ASN A 221 4.31 -4.66 -10.75
C ASN A 221 4.68 -4.98 -12.21
N GLY A 222 5.39 -6.08 -12.46
CA GLY A 222 5.71 -6.53 -13.82
C GLY A 222 4.47 -6.71 -14.70
N SER A 223 4.67 -6.84 -16.01
CA SER A 223 3.57 -7.04 -16.96
C SER A 223 2.89 -8.40 -16.76
N TYR A 224 1.66 -8.56 -17.24
CA TYR A 224 0.89 -9.80 -17.13
C TYR A 224 1.61 -11.02 -17.76
N SER A 225 2.54 -10.78 -18.70
CA SER A 225 3.24 -11.77 -19.53
C SER A 225 4.77 -11.76 -19.39
N GLY A 226 5.37 -10.75 -18.74
CA GLY A 226 6.80 -10.65 -18.50
C GLY A 226 7.07 -10.63 -17.00
N GLY A 227 7.85 -11.58 -16.50
CA GLY A 227 8.18 -11.68 -15.08
C GLY A 227 8.62 -10.35 -14.46
N VAL A 228 8.39 -10.18 -13.16
CA VAL A 228 8.80 -8.95 -12.46
C VAL A 228 10.33 -8.91 -12.37
N SER A 229 10.93 -7.92 -13.02
CA SER A 229 12.37 -7.66 -12.96
C SER A 229 12.63 -6.46 -12.05
N HIS A 230 13.28 -6.70 -10.91
CA HIS A 230 13.75 -5.66 -9.98
C HIS A 230 15.15 -5.16 -10.35
N GLN A 231 15.57 -5.36 -11.61
CA GLN A 231 16.94 -5.16 -12.07
C GLN A 231 17.40 -3.71 -11.86
N LEU A 232 16.58 -2.70 -12.19
CA LEU A 232 16.97 -1.30 -12.01
C LEU A 232 17.15 -0.93 -10.53
N ALA A 233 16.21 -1.32 -9.67
CA ALA A 233 16.31 -1.05 -8.24
C ALA A 233 17.55 -1.73 -7.62
N LEU A 234 17.81 -2.98 -8.03
CA LEU A 234 18.98 -3.73 -7.61
C LEU A 234 20.28 -3.15 -8.19
N SER A 235 20.31 -2.78 -9.47
CA SER A 235 21.50 -2.23 -10.15
C SER A 235 21.96 -0.96 -9.49
N LEU A 236 21.04 -0.12 -9.00
CA LEU A 236 21.31 1.15 -8.32
C LEU A 236 21.87 1.01 -6.91
N LEU A 237 21.69 -0.13 -6.22
CA LEU A 237 22.29 -0.31 -4.90
C LEU A 237 23.83 -0.22 -4.98
N SER A 238 24.42 0.27 -3.89
CA SER A 238 25.87 0.33 -3.71
C SER A 238 26.53 -1.03 -3.96
N THR A 239 27.65 -1.04 -4.66
CA THR A 239 28.49 -2.23 -4.81
C THR A 239 29.40 -2.43 -3.60
N THR A 240 29.76 -1.34 -2.93
CA THR A 240 30.77 -1.30 -1.85
C THR A 240 30.16 -1.19 -0.44
N LYS A 241 28.87 -0.92 -0.33
CA LYS A 241 28.13 -0.84 0.94
C LYS A 241 26.93 -1.78 0.93
N LYS A 242 26.64 -2.35 2.10
CA LYS A 242 25.51 -3.27 2.24
C LYS A 242 24.20 -2.55 1.95
N GLY A 243 23.48 -3.01 0.93
CA GLY A 243 22.21 -2.42 0.49
C GLY A 243 20.97 -3.10 1.07
N SER A 244 19.82 -2.46 0.91
CA SER A 244 18.50 -3.02 1.19
C SER A 244 17.54 -2.67 0.07
N LEU A 245 16.95 -3.70 -0.54
CA LEU A 245 15.94 -3.62 -1.58
C LEU A 245 14.60 -4.09 -1.02
N ALA A 246 13.63 -3.18 -0.94
CA ALA A 246 12.24 -3.51 -0.66
C ALA A 246 11.47 -3.66 -1.98
N THR A 247 10.58 -4.66 -2.09
CA THR A 247 9.74 -4.84 -3.29
C THR A 247 8.28 -5.10 -2.92
N LEU A 248 7.33 -4.67 -3.78
CA LEU A 248 5.90 -4.99 -3.59
C LEU A 248 5.53 -6.42 -4.01
N VAL A 249 6.16 -6.88 -5.08
CA VAL A 249 5.91 -8.21 -5.65
C VAL A 249 7.11 -9.09 -5.36
N ARG A 250 6.83 -10.38 -5.15
CA ARG A 250 7.87 -11.40 -5.10
C ARG A 250 8.51 -11.53 -6.47
N GLY A 251 9.83 -11.59 -6.48
CA GLY A 251 10.65 -11.90 -7.65
C GLY A 251 12.02 -12.32 -7.18
N GLU A 252 12.74 -13.06 -8.00
CA GLU A 252 14.14 -13.37 -7.70
C GLU A 252 15.05 -12.17 -7.99
N ALA A 253 16.20 -12.11 -7.33
CA ALA A 253 17.23 -11.15 -7.73
C ALA A 253 17.88 -11.62 -9.03
N ASP A 254 18.16 -10.70 -9.94
CA ASP A 254 18.97 -11.04 -11.12
C ASP A 254 20.35 -11.52 -10.64
N PRO A 255 20.76 -12.76 -10.98
CA PRO A 255 21.98 -13.34 -10.42
C PRO A 255 23.24 -12.59 -10.84
N THR A 256 23.26 -12.04 -12.06
CA THR A 256 24.39 -11.28 -12.59
C THR A 256 24.55 -9.96 -11.86
N ILE A 257 23.45 -9.22 -11.69
CA ILE A 257 23.48 -7.95 -10.94
C ILE A 257 23.75 -8.22 -9.46
N ALA A 258 23.16 -9.26 -8.87
CA ALA A 258 23.39 -9.65 -7.48
C ALA A 258 24.87 -9.94 -7.21
N ALA A 259 25.55 -10.67 -8.11
CA ALA A 259 26.98 -10.95 -8.01
C ALA A 259 27.86 -9.68 -8.04
N SER A 260 27.39 -8.60 -8.67
CA SER A 260 28.11 -7.31 -8.67
C SER A 260 28.10 -6.59 -7.31
N LYS A 261 27.17 -6.95 -6.41
CA LYS A 261 27.01 -6.32 -5.08
C LYS A 261 27.97 -6.92 -4.07
N LYS A 262 29.25 -6.56 -4.16
CA LYS A 262 30.35 -7.13 -3.37
C LYS A 262 30.14 -7.05 -1.85
N ALA A 263 29.51 -5.97 -1.36
CA ALA A 263 29.18 -5.81 0.05
C ALA A 263 27.88 -6.53 0.50
N GLY A 264 27.19 -7.18 -0.44
CA GLY A 264 25.91 -7.85 -0.25
C GLY A 264 24.72 -6.89 -0.13
N PHE A 265 23.53 -7.45 -0.13
CA PHE A 265 22.29 -6.71 0.09
C PHE A 265 21.24 -7.61 0.77
N ARG A 266 20.26 -7.00 1.43
CA ARG A 266 19.01 -7.67 1.80
C ARG A 266 17.94 -7.35 0.78
N LYS A 267 17.10 -8.33 0.47
CA LYS A 267 15.93 -8.15 -0.37
C LYS A 267 14.71 -8.67 0.37
N ASP A 268 13.75 -7.79 0.58
CA ASP A 268 12.56 -8.07 1.39
C ASP A 268 11.31 -7.73 0.57
N GLN A 269 10.35 -8.65 0.50
CA GLN A 269 9.03 -8.33 -0.01
C GLN A 269 8.24 -7.64 1.10
N VAL A 270 7.70 -6.47 0.80
CA VAL A 270 6.94 -5.66 1.75
C VAL A 270 5.44 -5.85 1.52
N LEU A 271 4.80 -6.48 2.50
CA LEU A 271 3.35 -6.66 2.56
C LEU A 271 2.80 -5.80 3.69
N GLY A 272 2.15 -4.67 3.38
CA GLY A 272 1.50 -3.83 4.39
C GLY A 272 0.16 -4.41 4.76
N VAL A 273 0.18 -5.60 5.34
CA VAL A 273 -0.97 -6.31 5.88
C VAL A 273 -0.86 -6.22 7.40
N SER A 274 -1.81 -5.53 8.03
CA SER A 274 -1.82 -5.26 9.47
C SER A 274 -1.75 -6.55 10.29
N ASP A 275 -2.42 -7.60 9.83
CA ASP A 275 -2.45 -8.92 10.50
C ASP A 275 -1.07 -9.61 10.56
N LEU A 276 -0.17 -9.33 9.59
CA LEU A 276 1.21 -9.85 9.62
C LEU A 276 2.12 -9.06 10.57
N HIS A 277 1.71 -7.85 10.96
CA HIS A 277 2.54 -6.88 11.67
C HIS A 277 1.78 -6.24 12.84
N LYS A 278 1.02 -7.02 13.61
CA LYS A 278 0.01 -6.52 14.57
C LYS A 278 0.49 -5.41 15.50
N GLU A 279 1.66 -5.57 16.10
CA GLU A 279 2.23 -4.56 17.01
C GLU A 279 2.55 -3.24 16.28
N LEU A 280 3.29 -3.32 15.17
CA LEU A 280 3.59 -2.16 14.32
C LEU A 280 2.31 -1.54 13.76
N ALA A 281 1.35 -2.38 13.38
CA ALA A 281 0.09 -1.94 12.80
C ALA A 281 -0.74 -1.14 13.80
N SER A 282 -0.90 -1.65 15.02
CA SER A 282 -1.60 -0.94 16.09
C SER A 282 -0.98 0.43 16.35
N MET A 283 0.35 0.51 16.48
CA MET A 283 1.05 1.79 16.64
C MET A 283 0.82 2.74 15.46
N PHE A 284 0.91 2.21 14.25
CA PHE A 284 0.72 3.00 13.03
C PHE A 284 -0.70 3.57 12.94
N TRP A 285 -1.71 2.76 13.23
CA TRP A 285 -3.12 3.17 13.19
C TRP A 285 -3.44 4.21 14.25
N ASP A 286 -2.76 4.19 15.41
CA ASP A 286 -2.86 5.24 16.43
C ASP A 286 -2.21 6.56 15.99
N MET A 287 -1.09 6.50 15.27
CA MET A 287 -0.33 7.70 14.89
C MET A 287 -0.88 8.43 13.67
N ILE A 288 -1.47 7.69 12.71
CA ILE A 288 -1.85 8.22 11.41
C ILE A 288 -2.75 9.46 11.49
N PRO A 289 -3.80 9.52 12.34
CA PRO A 289 -4.68 10.70 12.39
C PRO A 289 -3.91 11.96 12.78
N GLY A 290 -2.95 11.84 13.71
CA GLY A 290 -2.13 12.95 14.13
C GLY A 290 -1.18 13.46 13.03
N TRP A 291 -0.63 12.58 12.19
CA TRP A 291 0.17 12.99 11.03
C TRP A 291 -0.68 13.68 9.96
N VAL A 292 -1.90 13.19 9.75
CA VAL A 292 -2.86 13.79 8.82
C VAL A 292 -3.29 15.17 9.29
N GLU A 293 -3.68 15.33 10.56
CA GLU A 293 -4.07 16.61 11.14
C GLU A 293 -2.96 17.66 11.07
N LYS A 294 -1.70 17.24 11.22
CA LYS A 294 -0.53 18.12 11.10
C LYS A 294 -0.12 18.40 9.65
N GLY A 295 -0.80 17.80 8.67
CA GLY A 295 -0.44 17.89 7.24
C GLY A 295 0.89 17.21 6.88
N GLN A 296 1.41 16.36 7.77
CA GLN A 296 2.64 15.59 7.58
C GLN A 296 2.42 14.39 6.66
N LEU A 297 1.19 13.86 6.64
CA LEU A 297 0.76 12.84 5.71
C LEU A 297 -0.54 13.30 5.05
N LYS A 298 -0.54 13.37 3.72
CA LYS A 298 -1.66 13.84 2.91
C LYS A 298 -2.37 12.64 2.28
N PRO A 299 -3.71 12.69 2.16
CA PRO A 299 -4.44 11.71 1.36
C PRO A 299 -3.99 11.80 -0.10
N LEU A 300 -4.19 10.73 -0.85
CA LEU A 300 -3.99 10.75 -2.29
C LEU A 300 -5.30 11.15 -2.94
N VAL A 301 -5.27 12.21 -3.75
CA VAL A 301 -6.45 12.61 -4.51
C VAL A 301 -6.62 11.60 -5.65
N SER A 302 -7.79 10.98 -5.73
CA SER A 302 -8.22 10.22 -6.91
C SER A 302 -8.00 11.08 -8.16
N ARG A 303 -7.16 10.61 -9.10
CA ARG A 303 -6.86 11.27 -10.36
C ARG A 303 -7.52 10.56 -11.53
#